data_AF-A0A2V8M7G9-F1
#
_entry.id   AF-A0A2V8M7G9-F1
#
_cell.length_a   1.000
_cell.length_b   1.000
_cell.length_c   1.000
_cell.angle_alpha   90.00
_cell.angle_beta   90.00
_cell.angle_gamma   90.00
#
_symmetry.space_group_name_H-M   'P 1'
#
loop_
_entity.id
_entity.type
_entity.pdbx_description
1 polymer ?
#
loop_
_entity_poly.entity_id
_entity_poly.type
_entity_poly.pdbx_seq_one_letter_code
_entity_poly.pdbx_strand_id
1 'polypeptide(L)'
;MKQTMKMWPAKFHRGVNDQRLSLSFLRYWAALLLNCSILFNVFAQSSGGSYQLTNSVIAGGGGTSQGTSNGLAQDSTIGEHAAGTLLRNPPFSLTSGYGAANLGLTPTAAPGSISGRITTSDGSPLDGVVVQLSGATSRSAVTDASGFNNWGNTTFVGGLKHATMIFVGQGANPIDNSAYFVRQQYRDFLNREPDDGGWAFWITNIDAQCYSTYAVCRLPNRINVSAAFFLSTEFQETGYLVYRTYKAAYGNLPGAPVPIRFSEFLPDTQQIGQGVVVGQSGWEQALETNKQNFMTNFMQRSRFTSIYPASMSAQQFVDALYTNAGLVPSSAPNRPVAISEFNSTTPSDPAARARALRDVAEDPMLTQQEFNRAFVLMQYFGYLRRNPNNAPDSDFSGYNFWLGKLNQFGGNYQSAEMVKAFIVSTEYRQRFGP
;
A
#
# COMPACT_ATOMS: atom_id res chain seq x y z
N MET A 1 6.01 -4.05 -33.69
CA MET A 1 7.38 -3.76 -33.22
C MET A 1 7.33 -3.59 -31.70
N LYS A 2 7.87 -4.56 -30.95
CA LYS A 2 7.90 -4.55 -29.49
C LYS A 2 9.19 -3.83 -29.05
N GLN A 3 9.07 -2.67 -28.42
CA GLN A 3 10.19 -2.02 -27.74
C GLN A 3 10.24 -2.49 -26.29
N THR A 4 11.34 -3.17 -25.96
CA THR A 4 11.74 -3.62 -24.64
C THR A 4 12.33 -2.44 -23.85
N MET A 5 11.71 -2.09 -22.73
CA MET A 5 12.27 -1.10 -21.79
C MET A 5 13.35 -1.77 -20.93
N LYS A 6 14.59 -1.31 -21.08
CA LYS A 6 15.76 -1.73 -20.30
C LYS A 6 15.67 -1.20 -18.88
N MET A 7 15.63 -2.10 -17.89
CA MET A 7 15.98 -1.78 -16.50
C MET A 7 17.51 -1.83 -16.33
N TRP A 8 18.08 -0.80 -15.71
CA TRP A 8 19.46 -0.78 -15.23
C TRP A 8 19.58 -1.59 -13.91
N PRO A 9 20.55 -2.51 -13.76
CA PRO A 9 20.81 -3.17 -12.49
C PRO A 9 21.93 -2.46 -11.71
N ALA A 10 21.68 -2.16 -10.44
CA ALA A 10 22.73 -1.87 -9.47
C ALA A 10 23.47 -3.17 -9.11
N LYS A 11 24.77 -3.24 -9.43
CA LYS A 11 25.66 -4.35 -9.05
C LYS A 11 26.11 -4.20 -7.60
N PHE A 12 26.00 -5.28 -6.82
CA PHE A 12 26.84 -5.51 -5.64
C PHE A 12 27.74 -6.73 -5.89
N HIS A 13 29.06 -6.52 -5.77
CA HIS A 13 30.09 -7.57 -5.75
C HIS A 13 30.34 -8.03 -4.31
N ARG A 14 30.40 -9.35 -4.10
CA ARG A 14 31.33 -9.99 -3.14
C ARG A 14 31.73 -11.36 -3.70
N GLY A 15 33.05 -11.57 -3.82
CA GLY A 15 33.68 -12.86 -4.12
C GLY A 15 33.60 -13.81 -2.92
N VAL A 16 33.42 -15.12 -3.15
CA VAL A 16 34.43 -16.17 -3.45
C VAL A 16 35.05 -16.76 -2.16
N ASN A 17 34.68 -18.02 -1.88
CA ASN A 17 35.54 -19.18 -1.57
C ASN A 17 34.60 -20.36 -1.22
N ASP A 18 34.36 -21.34 -2.11
CA ASP A 18 35.21 -22.46 -2.55
C ASP A 18 35.12 -23.68 -1.60
N GLN A 19 34.64 -24.82 -2.13
CA GLN A 19 35.23 -26.18 -2.01
C GLN A 19 34.31 -27.23 -2.68
N ARG A 20 34.96 -28.17 -3.35
CA ARG A 20 34.54 -29.03 -4.47
C ARG A 20 33.96 -30.40 -4.04
N LEU A 21 33.47 -31.12 -5.07
CA LEU A 21 33.42 -32.60 -5.30
C LEU A 21 31.97 -33.12 -5.41
N SER A 22 31.57 -33.99 -6.33
CA SER A 22 32.14 -34.62 -7.53
C SER A 22 30.98 -35.47 -8.09
N LEU A 23 30.61 -35.30 -9.36
CA LEU A 23 29.72 -36.22 -10.08
C LEU A 23 30.56 -37.38 -10.65
N SER A 24 30.34 -38.59 -10.17
CA SER A 24 30.71 -39.83 -10.85
C SER A 24 29.98 -41.02 -10.21
N PHE A 25 29.67 -42.04 -11.03
CA PHE A 25 28.80 -43.23 -10.82
C PHE A 25 27.32 -42.97 -11.10
N LEU A 26 26.78 -43.10 -12.32
CA LEU A 26 26.98 -44.07 -13.43
C LEU A 26 26.73 -45.53 -13.04
N ARG A 27 25.46 -45.98 -13.04
CA ARG A 27 24.94 -47.36 -13.34
C ARG A 27 23.40 -47.26 -13.42
N TYR A 28 22.62 -47.83 -14.33
CA TYR A 28 22.80 -48.58 -15.57
C TYR A 28 21.41 -48.58 -16.24
N TRP A 29 21.37 -48.50 -17.56
CA TRP A 29 20.20 -48.66 -18.41
C TRP A 29 19.68 -50.12 -18.37
N ALA A 30 18.36 -50.32 -18.51
CA ALA A 30 17.72 -51.06 -19.62
C ALA A 30 16.34 -51.64 -19.25
N ALA A 31 15.40 -51.43 -20.16
CA ALA A 31 14.08 -52.06 -20.25
C ALA A 31 14.16 -53.55 -20.65
N LEU A 32 13.06 -54.32 -20.47
CA LEU A 32 12.30 -55.03 -21.54
C LEU A 32 11.42 -56.20 -20.98
N LEU A 33 10.31 -56.45 -21.69
CA LEU A 33 9.47 -57.68 -21.79
C LEU A 33 8.26 -57.79 -20.81
N LEU A 34 6.99 -57.64 -21.22
CA LEU A 34 6.12 -58.29 -22.24
C LEU A 34 5.29 -59.47 -21.64
N ASN A 35 3.97 -59.33 -21.79
CA ASN A 35 2.84 -60.19 -21.40
C ASN A 35 2.93 -61.68 -21.77
N CYS A 36 2.29 -62.55 -20.96
CA CYS A 36 1.42 -63.64 -21.44
C CYS A 36 0.48 -64.19 -20.34
N SER A 37 -0.78 -64.44 -20.70
CA SER A 37 -1.93 -64.85 -19.88
C SER A 37 -2.02 -66.37 -19.65
N ILE A 38 -2.86 -66.83 -18.71
CA ILE A 38 -3.90 -67.90 -18.84
C ILE A 38 -4.66 -68.11 -17.49
N LEU A 39 -5.95 -68.46 -17.63
CA LEU A 39 -7.09 -68.54 -16.71
C LEU A 39 -7.28 -69.89 -15.99
N PHE A 40 -8.25 -69.93 -15.05
CA PHE A 40 -9.30 -70.96 -14.71
C PHE A 40 -9.49 -71.10 -13.15
N ASN A 41 -10.67 -71.25 -12.51
CA ASN A 41 -12.11 -71.00 -12.76
C ASN A 41 -12.98 -71.34 -11.48
N VAL A 42 -14.07 -70.58 -11.18
CA VAL A 42 -15.40 -70.87 -10.49
C VAL A 42 -15.44 -71.43 -9.02
N PHE A 43 -16.40 -71.19 -8.08
CA PHE A 43 -17.87 -70.96 -8.04
C PHE A 43 -18.38 -70.11 -6.84
N ALA A 44 -19.63 -69.63 -6.96
CA ALA A 44 -20.39 -68.77 -6.03
C ALA A 44 -21.42 -69.55 -5.16
N GLN A 45 -21.85 -68.98 -4.02
CA GLN A 45 -23.19 -69.22 -3.45
C GLN A 45 -23.64 -68.12 -2.46
N SER A 46 -24.92 -67.74 -2.49
CA SER A 46 -25.59 -66.79 -1.59
C SER A 46 -26.55 -67.49 -0.62
N SER A 47 -26.89 -66.83 0.50
CA SER A 47 -28.12 -67.06 1.27
C SER A 47 -28.38 -65.87 2.22
N GLY A 48 -29.62 -65.38 2.27
CA GLY A 48 -30.04 -64.19 3.02
C GLY A 48 -30.88 -64.47 4.28
N GLY A 49 -31.10 -63.43 5.09
CA GLY A 49 -32.08 -63.39 6.20
C GLY A 49 -31.83 -62.22 7.18
N SER A 50 -32.88 -61.49 7.56
CA SER A 50 -32.84 -60.32 8.46
C SER A 50 -33.44 -60.65 9.83
N TYR A 51 -32.77 -60.26 10.93
CA TYR A 51 -33.32 -60.26 12.31
C TYR A 51 -32.90 -59.00 13.08
N GLN A 52 -33.70 -58.63 14.09
CA GLN A 52 -33.71 -57.35 14.83
C GLN A 52 -32.98 -57.47 16.18
N LEU A 53 -32.16 -56.48 16.55
CA LEU A 53 -31.44 -56.41 17.83
C LEU A 53 -32.08 -55.36 18.75
N THR A 54 -32.40 -55.73 19.98
CA THR A 54 -32.65 -54.79 21.09
C THR A 54 -31.66 -55.08 22.21
N ASN A 55 -30.71 -54.16 22.41
CA ASN A 55 -29.91 -54.07 23.62
C ASN A 55 -29.94 -52.62 24.10
N SER A 56 -30.42 -52.40 25.32
CA SER A 56 -30.17 -51.16 26.05
C SER A 56 -28.76 -51.19 26.63
N VAL A 57 -27.93 -50.21 26.32
CA VAL A 57 -26.66 -50.02 27.04
C VAL A 57 -26.79 -48.75 27.88
N ILE A 58 -26.80 -48.93 29.20
CA ILE A 58 -26.51 -47.89 30.18
C ILE A 58 -24.97 -47.90 30.32
N ALA A 59 -24.30 -46.84 29.86
CA ALA A 59 -22.86 -46.69 30.05
C ALA A 59 -22.57 -45.92 31.34
N GLY A 60 -21.93 -46.60 32.30
CA GLY A 60 -21.33 -45.99 33.48
C GLY A 60 -19.83 -45.71 33.24
N GLY A 61 -19.37 -44.53 33.68
CA GLY A 61 -17.96 -44.17 33.83
C GLY A 61 -17.36 -43.35 32.69
N GLY A 62 -17.07 -42.07 32.96
CA GLY A 62 -16.38 -41.14 32.05
C GLY A 62 -14.92 -40.91 32.40
N GLY A 63 -14.10 -40.54 31.41
CA GLY A 63 -12.73 -40.06 31.55
C GLY A 63 -12.32 -39.16 30.37
N THR A 64 -11.46 -38.18 30.64
CA THR A 64 -10.96 -37.15 29.70
C THR A 64 -9.73 -37.62 28.93
N SER A 65 -9.64 -37.33 27.62
CA SER A 65 -8.41 -37.45 26.83
C SER A 65 -7.96 -36.09 26.29
N GLN A 66 -6.70 -35.72 26.52
CA GLN A 66 -6.09 -34.50 25.98
C GLN A 66 -5.15 -34.85 24.81
N GLY A 67 -5.46 -34.33 23.62
CA GLY A 67 -4.55 -34.38 22.47
C GLY A 67 -3.49 -33.27 22.56
N THR A 68 -2.21 -33.64 22.55
CA THR A 68 -1.08 -32.71 22.75
C THR A 68 -0.71 -31.84 21.55
N SER A 69 -1.41 -31.96 20.41
CA SER A 69 -0.99 -31.30 19.17
C SER A 69 -1.85 -30.12 18.70
N ASN A 70 -3.08 -29.93 19.18
CA ASN A 70 -3.96 -28.84 18.71
C ASN A 70 -4.90 -28.23 19.78
N GLY A 71 -4.69 -28.50 21.07
CA GLY A 71 -5.39 -27.79 22.15
C GLY A 71 -6.92 -28.00 22.23
N LEU A 72 -7.48 -28.99 21.54
CA LEU A 72 -8.87 -29.39 21.70
C LEU A 72 -8.97 -30.54 22.71
N ALA A 73 -9.66 -30.28 23.82
CA ALA A 73 -10.11 -31.32 24.74
C ALA A 73 -11.51 -31.77 24.29
N GLN A 74 -11.68 -33.07 24.09
CA GLN A 74 -12.97 -33.68 23.79
C GLN A 74 -13.31 -34.66 24.90
N ASP A 75 -14.42 -34.42 25.60
CA ASP A 75 -15.03 -35.40 26.49
C ASP A 75 -15.76 -36.44 25.65
N SER A 76 -15.20 -37.65 25.55
CA SER A 76 -15.84 -38.78 24.90
C SER A 76 -15.32 -40.09 25.47
N THR A 77 -16.18 -41.11 25.50
CA THR A 77 -15.84 -42.45 25.97
C THR A 77 -14.91 -43.14 24.98
N ILE A 78 -13.68 -43.47 25.40
CA ILE A 78 -12.72 -44.19 24.55
C ILE A 78 -13.22 -45.64 24.35
N GLY A 79 -13.38 -46.06 23.09
CA GLY A 79 -13.48 -47.48 22.73
C GLY A 79 -14.83 -47.99 22.21
N GLU A 80 -15.84 -47.17 21.95
CA GLU A 80 -17.09 -47.63 21.32
C GLU A 80 -16.98 -47.65 19.78
N HIS A 81 -17.52 -48.70 19.15
CA HIS A 81 -17.62 -48.80 17.70
C HIS A 81 -18.62 -47.76 17.16
N ALA A 82 -18.30 -47.13 16.03
CA ALA A 82 -19.18 -46.17 15.37
C ALA A 82 -20.55 -46.82 15.04
N ALA A 83 -21.61 -46.39 15.72
CA ALA A 83 -22.98 -46.78 15.41
C ALA A 83 -23.60 -45.69 14.52
N GLY A 84 -23.81 -45.99 13.23
CA GLY A 84 -24.49 -45.05 12.33
C GLY A 84 -24.68 -45.56 10.91
N THR A 85 -25.88 -45.34 10.37
CA THR A 85 -26.22 -45.66 8.97
C THR A 85 -25.81 -44.50 8.06
N LEU A 86 -25.11 -44.80 6.97
CA LEU A 86 -24.75 -43.80 5.96
C LEU A 86 -25.93 -43.57 5.01
N LEU A 87 -26.52 -42.38 5.06
CA LEU A 87 -27.53 -41.92 4.11
C LEU A 87 -26.83 -41.14 2.99
N ARG A 88 -27.00 -41.57 1.75
CA ARG A 88 -26.50 -40.86 0.55
C ARG A 88 -27.66 -40.43 -0.33
N ASN A 89 -27.72 -39.14 -0.64
CA ASN A 89 -28.56 -38.61 -1.70
C ASN A 89 -27.82 -37.46 -2.40
N PRO A 90 -27.25 -37.64 -3.61
CA PRO A 90 -26.39 -36.65 -4.25
C PRO A 90 -27.07 -35.27 -4.33
N PRO A 91 -26.37 -34.17 -3.99
CA PRO A 91 -24.93 -34.08 -3.69
C PRO A 91 -24.53 -34.28 -2.22
N PHE A 92 -25.45 -34.74 -1.35
CA PHE A 92 -25.21 -34.83 0.10
C PHE A 92 -25.09 -36.26 0.61
N SER A 93 -24.31 -36.42 1.68
CA SER A 93 -24.32 -37.64 2.49
C SER A 93 -24.22 -37.29 3.97
N LEU A 94 -24.98 -37.99 4.79
CA LEU A 94 -25.02 -37.83 6.24
C LEU A 94 -24.84 -39.20 6.90
N THR A 95 -23.88 -39.30 7.81
CA THR A 95 -23.74 -40.46 8.71
C THR A 95 -24.22 -40.01 10.09
N SER A 96 -25.36 -40.49 10.56
CA SER A 96 -25.85 -40.16 11.90
C SER A 96 -25.29 -41.13 12.93
N GLY A 97 -24.66 -40.64 13.99
CA GLY A 97 -24.14 -41.43 15.10
C GLY A 97 -23.36 -40.58 16.08
N TYR A 98 -23.31 -40.98 17.36
CA TYR A 98 -22.43 -40.35 18.34
C TYR A 98 -20.98 -40.74 18.01
N GLY A 99 -20.12 -39.73 17.80
CA GLY A 99 -18.70 -39.94 17.51
C GLY A 99 -18.35 -40.18 16.03
N ALA A 100 -18.99 -39.48 15.09
CA ALA A 100 -18.57 -39.47 13.69
C ALA A 100 -17.13 -38.90 13.55
N ALA A 101 -16.13 -39.77 13.71
CA ALA A 101 -14.73 -39.46 13.47
C ALA A 101 -14.54 -39.12 12.00
N ASN A 102 -14.05 -37.91 11.74
CA ASN A 102 -13.79 -37.35 10.42
C ASN A 102 -15.03 -37.20 9.53
N LEU A 103 -15.89 -36.25 9.90
CA LEU A 103 -16.40 -35.38 8.84
C LEU A 103 -15.15 -34.73 8.22
N GLY A 104 -14.78 -35.16 7.02
CA GLY A 104 -13.76 -34.52 6.18
C GLY A 104 -14.20 -33.12 5.76
N LEU A 105 -14.55 -32.28 6.74
CA LEU A 105 -14.66 -30.85 6.61
C LEU A 105 -13.23 -30.36 6.40
N THR A 106 -12.74 -30.52 5.18
CA THR A 106 -11.72 -29.60 4.68
C THR A 106 -12.31 -28.21 4.89
N PRO A 107 -11.63 -27.31 5.63
CA PRO A 107 -12.07 -25.93 5.76
C PRO A 107 -12.37 -25.44 4.35
N THR A 108 -13.64 -25.18 4.06
CA THR A 108 -13.98 -24.64 2.75
C THR A 108 -13.28 -23.30 2.68
N ALA A 109 -12.57 -23.03 1.58
CA ALA A 109 -11.92 -21.75 1.33
C ALA A 109 -12.95 -20.63 1.05
N ALA A 110 -14.03 -20.63 1.83
CA ALA A 110 -15.04 -19.59 1.84
C ALA A 110 -14.36 -18.31 2.34
N PRO A 111 -14.43 -17.22 1.56
CA PRO A 111 -13.98 -15.93 1.99
C PRO A 111 -14.71 -15.52 3.29
N GLY A 112 -14.00 -15.29 4.40
CA GLY A 112 -14.58 -14.78 5.66
C GLY A 112 -14.04 -13.39 6.03
N SER A 113 -14.85 -12.49 6.59
CA SER A 113 -14.39 -11.16 7.05
C SER A 113 -14.26 -11.10 8.58
N ILE A 114 -13.21 -10.42 9.05
CA ILE A 114 -13.01 -10.09 10.48
C ILE A 114 -13.00 -8.57 10.60
N SER A 115 -14.06 -8.03 11.20
CA SER A 115 -14.15 -6.62 11.58
C SER A 115 -14.36 -6.51 13.09
N GLY A 116 -13.90 -5.42 13.68
CA GLY A 116 -14.06 -5.21 15.11
C GLY A 116 -13.53 -3.86 15.57
N ARG A 117 -13.92 -3.50 16.80
CA ARG A 117 -13.39 -2.35 17.52
C ARG A 117 -12.49 -2.84 18.63
N ILE A 118 -11.24 -2.38 18.65
CA ILE A 118 -10.29 -2.67 19.72
C ILE A 118 -10.37 -1.53 20.72
N THR A 119 -10.65 -1.90 21.97
CA THR A 119 -10.81 -0.95 23.08
C THR A 119 -9.98 -1.38 24.27
N THR A 120 -9.65 -0.43 25.14
CA THR A 120 -9.14 -0.66 26.49
C THR A 120 -10.24 -1.26 27.39
N SER A 121 -9.86 -1.71 28.58
CA SER A 121 -10.81 -2.31 29.55
C SER A 121 -11.91 -1.35 30.04
N ASP A 122 -11.72 -0.04 29.87
CA ASP A 122 -12.71 1.01 30.16
C ASP A 122 -13.58 1.39 28.93
N GLY A 123 -13.36 0.74 27.78
CA GLY A 123 -14.12 0.97 26.54
C GLY A 123 -13.57 2.08 25.63
N SER A 124 -12.46 2.73 25.98
CA SER A 124 -11.82 3.73 25.12
C SER A 124 -11.21 3.08 23.87
N PRO A 125 -11.29 3.69 22.67
CA PRO A 125 -10.73 3.12 21.45
C PRO A 125 -9.21 3.07 21.48
N LEU A 126 -8.64 1.98 20.95
CA LEU A 126 -7.21 1.83 20.76
C LEU A 126 -6.84 2.08 19.29
N ASP A 127 -6.18 3.21 19.02
CA ASP A 127 -5.59 3.51 17.71
C ASP A 127 -4.27 2.77 17.51
N GLY A 128 -3.96 2.44 16.26
CA GLY A 128 -2.67 1.89 15.85
C GLY A 128 -2.37 0.45 16.25
N VAL A 129 -3.38 -0.30 16.72
CA VAL A 129 -3.25 -1.73 16.96
C VAL A 129 -3.13 -2.44 15.61
N VAL A 130 -2.01 -3.14 15.42
CA VAL A 130 -1.78 -3.95 14.22
C VAL A 130 -2.41 -5.32 14.43
N VAL A 131 -3.41 -5.63 13.61
CA VAL A 131 -4.10 -6.92 13.59
C VAL A 131 -3.56 -7.72 12.41
N GLN A 132 -2.71 -8.70 12.66
CA GLN A 132 -2.18 -9.58 11.63
C GLN A 132 -2.92 -10.92 11.62
N LEU A 133 -3.43 -11.29 10.46
CA LEU A 133 -4.22 -12.47 10.23
C LEU A 133 -3.49 -13.33 9.20
N SER A 134 -3.20 -14.59 9.54
CA SER A 134 -2.46 -15.50 8.68
C SER A 134 -3.13 -16.88 8.55
N GLY A 135 -3.10 -17.41 7.33
CA GLY A 135 -3.69 -18.68 6.93
C GLY A 135 -3.12 -19.10 5.58
N ALA A 136 -3.98 -19.42 4.60
CA ALA A 136 -3.54 -19.58 3.21
C ALA A 136 -3.04 -18.26 2.59
N THR A 137 -3.52 -17.12 3.12
CA THR A 137 -3.04 -15.77 2.82
C THR A 137 -2.71 -15.05 4.11
N SER A 138 -1.80 -14.08 4.04
CA SER A 138 -1.51 -13.16 5.15
C SER A 138 -2.10 -11.77 4.83
N ARG A 139 -2.75 -11.18 5.82
CA ARG A 139 -3.33 -9.83 5.78
C ARG A 139 -3.02 -9.16 7.11
N SER A 140 -2.87 -7.84 7.15
CA SER A 140 -2.87 -7.15 8.43
C SER A 140 -3.60 -5.82 8.37
N ALA A 141 -4.47 -5.54 9.33
CA ALA A 141 -5.14 -4.25 9.45
C ALA A 141 -4.51 -3.43 10.57
N VAL A 142 -4.75 -2.13 10.57
CA VAL A 142 -4.39 -1.25 11.68
C VAL A 142 -5.64 -0.52 12.12
N THR A 143 -5.87 -0.45 13.43
CA THR A 143 -7.02 0.31 13.95
C THR A 143 -6.89 1.80 13.64
N ASP A 144 -8.02 2.50 13.52
CA ASP A 144 -8.09 3.95 13.42
C ASP A 144 -8.29 4.59 14.81
N ALA A 145 -8.43 5.93 14.84
CA ALA A 145 -8.70 6.69 16.07
C ALA A 145 -10.01 6.28 16.79
N SER A 146 -10.94 5.63 16.08
CA SER A 146 -12.17 5.09 16.64
C SER A 146 -12.03 3.63 17.11
N GLY A 147 -10.83 3.05 16.99
CA GLY A 147 -10.51 1.68 17.37
C GLY A 147 -10.92 0.64 16.34
N PHE A 148 -11.46 1.05 15.18
CA PHE A 148 -11.90 0.11 14.15
C PHE A 148 -10.74 -0.30 13.28
N ASN A 149 -10.59 -1.61 13.05
CA ASN A 149 -9.66 -2.09 12.04
C ASN A 149 -10.17 -1.64 10.65
N ASN A 150 -9.41 -0.79 9.94
CA ASN A 150 -9.91 -0.06 8.76
C ASN A 150 -10.12 -0.92 7.49
N TRP A 151 -10.43 -2.20 7.65
CA TRP A 151 -10.94 -3.05 6.59
C TRP A 151 -12.23 -3.72 7.02
N GLY A 152 -13.34 -3.03 6.77
CA GLY A 152 -14.68 -3.59 6.91
C GLY A 152 -15.03 -4.72 5.93
N ASN A 153 -14.06 -5.32 5.20
CA ASN A 153 -14.31 -6.49 4.36
C ASN A 153 -13.03 -7.20 3.83
N THR A 154 -12.05 -7.49 4.67
CA THR A 154 -10.98 -8.42 4.24
C THR A 154 -11.53 -9.82 4.20
N THR A 155 -11.77 -10.35 3.01
CA THR A 155 -12.20 -11.74 2.82
C THR A 155 -11.01 -12.69 2.84
N PHE A 156 -10.86 -13.47 3.91
CA PHE A 156 -9.88 -14.54 4.05
C PHE A 156 -10.30 -15.74 3.22
N VAL A 157 -9.65 -15.94 2.07
CA VAL A 157 -9.82 -17.16 1.29
C VAL A 157 -9.00 -18.26 1.94
N GLY A 158 -9.64 -19.14 2.70
CA GLY A 158 -9.01 -20.30 3.34
C GLY A 158 -8.65 -20.10 4.80
N GLY A 159 -9.00 -21.10 5.62
CA GLY A 159 -8.98 -21.08 7.08
C GLY A 159 -7.77 -20.39 7.71
N LEU A 160 -8.06 -19.43 8.58
CA LEU A 160 -7.08 -18.78 9.44
C LEU A 160 -6.40 -19.84 10.31
N LYS A 161 -5.07 -19.89 10.27
CA LYS A 161 -4.29 -20.77 11.15
C LYS A 161 -3.82 -20.04 12.41
N HIS A 162 -3.50 -18.75 12.27
CA HIS A 162 -3.08 -17.91 13.38
C HIS A 162 -3.61 -16.47 13.21
N ALA A 163 -4.05 -15.86 14.31
CA ALA A 163 -4.37 -14.44 14.40
C ALA A 163 -3.48 -13.82 15.47
N THR A 164 -2.58 -12.93 15.06
CA THR A 164 -1.67 -12.22 15.95
C THR A 164 -2.13 -10.77 16.06
N MET A 165 -2.72 -10.42 17.20
CA MET A 165 -2.96 -9.03 17.56
C MET A 165 -1.71 -8.49 18.27
N ILE A 166 -1.04 -7.51 17.68
CA ILE A 166 0.08 -6.83 18.31
C ILE A 166 -0.47 -5.58 18.98
N PHE A 167 -0.63 -5.65 20.30
CA PHE A 167 -0.90 -4.48 21.12
C PHE A 167 0.38 -3.65 21.23
N VAL A 168 0.38 -2.47 20.61
CA VAL A 168 1.41 -1.47 20.90
C VAL A 168 1.15 -1.03 22.34
N GLY A 169 2.14 -1.25 23.23
CA GLY A 169 1.95 -1.04 24.67
C GLY A 169 1.43 0.36 25.00
N GLN A 170 0.57 0.46 26.01
CA GLN A 170 0.12 1.72 26.59
C GLN A 170 1.34 2.60 26.92
N GLY A 171 1.49 3.74 26.23
CA GLY A 171 2.61 4.68 26.40
C GLY A 171 3.68 4.66 25.30
N ALA A 172 3.62 3.75 24.32
CA ALA A 172 4.47 3.80 23.13
C ALA A 172 3.76 4.52 21.98
N ASN A 173 4.48 5.40 21.26
CA ASN A 173 3.91 6.13 20.13
C ASN A 173 3.68 5.16 18.95
N PRO A 174 2.45 5.02 18.40
CA PRO A 174 2.16 4.08 17.32
C PRO A 174 3.05 4.23 16.09
N ILE A 175 3.53 5.45 15.81
CA ILE A 175 4.44 5.73 14.69
C ILE A 175 5.79 5.00 14.80
N ASP A 176 6.12 4.48 15.99
CA ASP A 176 7.30 3.65 16.23
C ASP A 176 7.14 2.21 15.72
N ASN A 177 5.94 1.78 15.34
CA ASN A 177 5.72 0.52 14.64
C ASN A 177 5.91 0.69 13.12
N SER A 178 6.70 -0.18 12.48
CA SER A 178 7.00 -0.07 11.04
C SER A 178 5.75 -0.20 10.16
N ALA A 179 4.79 -1.05 10.52
CA ALA A 179 3.55 -1.23 9.76
C ALA A 179 2.65 0.00 9.85
N TYR A 180 2.51 0.59 11.05
CA TYR A 180 1.81 1.86 11.26
C TYR A 180 2.51 3.01 10.52
N PHE A 181 3.83 3.11 10.63
CA PHE A 181 4.65 4.12 9.95
C PHE A 181 4.42 4.11 8.44
N VAL A 182 4.55 2.95 7.79
CA VAL A 182 4.35 2.81 6.35
C VAL A 182 2.93 3.20 5.98
N ARG A 183 1.92 2.70 6.70
CA ARG A 183 0.52 3.05 6.45
C ARG A 183 0.32 4.58 6.52
N GLN A 184 0.92 5.24 7.50
CA GLN A 184 0.84 6.69 7.58
C GLN A 184 1.59 7.40 6.47
N GLN A 185 2.70 6.87 5.93
CA GLN A 185 3.32 7.49 4.74
C GLN A 185 2.38 7.44 3.52
N TYR A 186 1.65 6.33 3.32
CA TYR A 186 0.63 6.25 2.26
C TYR A 186 -0.50 7.27 2.46
N ARG A 187 -0.99 7.44 3.69
CA ARG A 187 -2.06 8.40 4.01
C ARG A 187 -1.59 9.86 3.97
N ASP A 188 -0.36 10.12 4.38
CA ASP A 188 0.23 11.46 4.44
C ASP A 188 0.63 11.98 3.06
N PHE A 189 1.11 11.11 2.16
CA PHE A 189 1.61 11.55 0.85
C PHE A 189 0.75 11.10 -0.33
N LEU A 190 0.15 9.93 -0.28
CA LEU A 190 -0.57 9.34 -1.42
C LEU A 190 -2.09 9.37 -1.26
N ASN A 191 -2.61 9.85 -0.11
CA ASN A 191 -4.04 9.95 0.18
C ASN A 191 -4.81 8.62 0.03
N ARG A 192 -4.16 7.48 0.28
CA ARG A 192 -4.79 6.16 0.19
C ARG A 192 -4.23 5.21 1.23
N GLU A 193 -4.90 4.07 1.38
CA GLU A 193 -4.31 2.91 2.08
C GLU A 193 -3.31 2.21 1.16
N PRO A 194 -2.29 1.54 1.73
CA PRO A 194 -1.41 0.71 0.93
C PRO A 194 -2.15 -0.51 0.39
N ASP A 195 -1.74 -0.97 -0.80
CA ASP A 195 -2.05 -2.31 -1.27
C ASP A 195 -1.19 -3.35 -0.53
N ASP A 196 -1.64 -4.61 -0.50
CA ASP A 196 -0.97 -5.69 0.25
C ASP A 196 0.52 -5.83 -0.12
N GLY A 197 0.84 -5.72 -1.41
CA GLY A 197 2.20 -5.90 -1.93
C GLY A 197 3.10 -4.74 -1.54
N GLY A 198 2.67 -3.51 -1.80
CA GLY A 198 3.37 -2.29 -1.42
C GLY A 198 3.61 -2.20 0.09
N TRP A 199 2.60 -2.55 0.89
CA TRP A 199 2.73 -2.51 2.36
C TRP A 199 3.81 -3.47 2.87
N ALA A 200 3.74 -4.74 2.46
CA ALA A 200 4.70 -5.75 2.87
C ALA A 200 6.11 -5.42 2.39
N PHE A 201 6.24 -4.88 1.17
CA PHE A 201 7.51 -4.44 0.61
C PHE A 201 8.17 -3.37 1.49
N TRP A 202 7.45 -2.29 1.81
CA TRP A 202 8.02 -1.19 2.58
C TRP A 202 8.32 -1.56 4.03
N ILE A 203 7.49 -2.36 4.69
CA ILE A 203 7.78 -2.90 6.03
C ILE A 203 9.07 -3.70 5.99
N THR A 204 9.22 -4.59 5.01
CA THR A 204 10.43 -5.40 4.83
C THR A 204 11.66 -4.52 4.63
N ASN A 205 11.57 -3.44 3.85
CA ASN A 205 12.69 -2.50 3.67
C ASN A 205 13.08 -1.75 4.96
N ILE A 206 12.17 -1.62 5.94
CA ILE A 206 12.49 -1.04 7.24
C ILE A 206 13.13 -2.07 8.17
N ASP A 207 12.55 -3.26 8.25
CA ASP A 207 12.87 -4.23 9.30
C ASP A 207 13.87 -5.33 8.88
N ALA A 208 13.99 -5.63 7.59
CA ALA A 208 14.88 -6.67 7.12
C ALA A 208 16.33 -6.34 7.46
N GLN A 209 17.05 -7.35 7.95
CA GLN A 209 18.48 -7.26 8.33
C GLN A 209 18.79 -6.25 9.44
N CYS A 210 17.77 -5.78 10.18
CA CYS A 210 17.97 -4.96 11.38
C CYS A 210 18.14 -5.80 12.65
N TYR A 211 19.38 -6.20 12.93
CA TYR A 211 19.77 -6.87 14.18
C TYR A 211 20.33 -5.93 15.25
N SER A 212 20.43 -4.63 14.95
CA SER A 212 21.00 -3.61 15.84
C SER A 212 19.95 -2.63 16.37
N THR A 213 20.39 -1.57 17.08
CA THR A 213 19.49 -0.60 17.72
C THR A 213 18.64 0.17 16.70
N TYR A 214 17.50 0.70 17.16
CA TYR A 214 16.60 1.50 16.35
C TYR A 214 17.31 2.65 15.61
N ALA A 215 18.14 3.40 16.34
CA ALA A 215 18.84 4.57 15.79
C ALA A 215 19.84 4.22 14.69
N VAL A 216 20.45 3.04 14.76
CA VAL A 216 21.49 2.61 13.82
C VAL A 216 20.91 1.97 12.57
N CYS A 217 19.81 1.22 12.70
CA CYS A 217 19.26 0.48 11.57
C CYS A 217 17.90 0.99 11.09
N ARG A 218 16.90 1.02 11.98
CA ARG A 218 15.51 1.33 11.57
C ARG A 218 15.32 2.80 11.21
N LEU A 219 15.96 3.73 11.93
CA LEU A 219 15.80 5.16 11.66
C LEU A 219 16.31 5.55 10.25
N PRO A 220 17.54 5.17 9.82
CA PRO A 220 17.99 5.38 8.44
C PRO A 220 17.04 4.75 7.40
N ASN A 221 16.57 3.53 7.65
CA ASN A 221 15.65 2.87 6.71
C ASN A 221 14.31 3.61 6.63
N ARG A 222 13.74 4.09 7.75
CA ARG A 222 12.52 4.92 7.76
C ARG A 222 12.69 6.21 6.98
N ILE A 223 13.84 6.87 7.15
CA ILE A 223 14.18 8.07 6.39
C ILE A 223 14.16 7.77 4.89
N ASN A 224 14.80 6.68 4.47
CA ASN A 224 14.87 6.30 3.06
C ASN A 224 13.50 5.87 2.50
N VAL A 225 12.77 5.04 3.23
CA VAL A 225 11.43 4.59 2.84
C VAL A 225 10.49 5.77 2.71
N SER A 226 10.48 6.69 3.67
CA SER A 226 9.64 7.88 3.59
C SER A 226 10.04 8.82 2.44
N ALA A 227 11.34 9.08 2.27
CA ALA A 227 11.85 9.84 1.13
C ALA A 227 11.40 9.24 -0.22
N ALA A 228 11.33 7.91 -0.32
CA ALA A 228 10.91 7.23 -1.54
C ALA A 228 9.45 7.53 -1.94
N PHE A 229 8.56 7.88 -1.01
CA PHE A 229 7.19 8.31 -1.35
C PHE A 229 7.20 9.62 -2.15
N PHE A 230 8.00 10.60 -1.74
CA PHE A 230 8.16 11.86 -2.47
C PHE A 230 8.80 11.68 -3.85
N LEU A 231 9.65 10.67 -4.00
CA LEU A 231 10.33 10.33 -5.25
C LEU A 231 9.51 9.40 -6.15
N SER A 232 8.43 8.82 -5.63
CA SER A 232 7.57 7.91 -6.39
C SER A 232 6.91 8.63 -7.55
N THR A 233 6.68 7.90 -8.65
CA THR A 233 5.89 8.40 -9.78
C THR A 233 4.53 8.92 -9.31
N GLU A 234 3.87 8.21 -8.39
CA GLU A 234 2.56 8.60 -7.88
C GLU A 234 2.58 10.01 -7.26
N PHE A 235 3.56 10.32 -6.41
CA PHE A 235 3.66 11.66 -5.81
C PHE A 235 4.19 12.73 -6.77
N GLN A 236 5.12 12.36 -7.66
CA GLN A 236 5.64 13.30 -8.66
C GLN A 236 4.57 13.77 -9.66
N GLU A 237 3.63 12.88 -9.99
CA GLU A 237 2.54 13.12 -10.93
C GLU A 237 1.25 13.63 -10.26
N THR A 238 1.19 13.66 -8.93
CA THR A 238 0.05 14.19 -8.16
C THR A 238 0.48 15.44 -7.37
N GLY A 239 1.10 15.28 -6.20
CA GLY A 239 1.54 16.34 -5.29
C GLY A 239 2.41 17.39 -5.96
N TYR A 240 3.47 16.99 -6.65
CA TYR A 240 4.33 17.95 -7.32
C TYR A 240 3.69 18.58 -8.56
N LEU A 241 2.79 17.88 -9.24
CA LEU A 241 2.03 18.49 -10.34
C LEU A 241 1.13 19.61 -9.82
N VAL A 242 0.37 19.37 -8.74
CA VAL A 242 -0.45 20.41 -8.10
C VAL A 242 0.41 21.61 -7.72
N TYR A 243 1.55 21.39 -7.05
CA TYR A 243 2.49 22.47 -6.72
C TYR A 243 2.89 23.29 -7.96
N ARG A 244 3.31 22.61 -9.05
CA ARG A 244 3.80 23.27 -10.26
C ARG A 244 2.69 24.00 -11.00
N THR A 245 1.45 23.51 -10.96
CA THR A 245 0.28 24.21 -11.52
C THR A 245 0.06 25.54 -10.82
N TYR A 246 0.09 25.59 -9.48
CA TYR A 246 -0.03 26.87 -8.76
C TYR A 246 1.17 27.79 -9.04
N LYS A 247 2.37 27.23 -9.17
CA LYS A 247 3.59 27.98 -9.48
C LYS A 247 3.52 28.63 -10.86
N ALA A 248 3.12 27.89 -11.88
CA ALA A 248 2.91 28.41 -13.22
C ALA A 248 1.76 29.43 -13.26
N ALA A 249 0.67 29.18 -12.53
CA ALA A 249 -0.50 30.06 -12.55
C ALA A 249 -0.30 31.37 -11.78
N TYR A 250 0.45 31.37 -10.68
CA TYR A 250 0.44 32.49 -9.73
C TYR A 250 1.83 32.97 -9.30
N GLY A 251 2.89 32.29 -9.69
CA GLY A 251 4.25 32.64 -9.30
C GLY A 251 4.53 32.34 -7.82
N ASN A 252 5.27 33.24 -7.16
CA ASN A 252 5.62 33.15 -5.75
C ASN A 252 5.00 34.30 -4.96
N LEU A 253 4.81 34.08 -3.66
CA LEU A 253 4.61 35.16 -2.71
C LEU A 253 5.95 35.91 -2.45
N PRO A 254 5.92 37.20 -2.12
CA PRO A 254 7.12 37.91 -1.65
C PRO A 254 7.73 37.20 -0.42
N GLY A 255 8.97 36.71 -0.54
CA GLY A 255 9.70 36.03 0.54
C GLY A 255 9.18 34.65 0.96
N ALA A 256 8.26 34.07 0.17
CA ALA A 256 7.54 32.84 0.49
C ALA A 256 7.35 31.96 -0.77
N PRO A 257 7.04 30.66 -0.63
CA PRO A 257 6.89 29.76 -1.77
C PRO A 257 5.65 30.09 -2.62
N VAL A 258 5.33 29.19 -3.54
CA VAL A 258 4.09 29.18 -4.33
C VAL A 258 2.85 29.46 -3.46
N PRO A 259 1.88 30.27 -3.91
CA PRO A 259 0.73 30.69 -3.10
C PRO A 259 -0.36 29.60 -3.07
N ILE A 260 -0.04 28.47 -2.44
CA ILE A 260 -0.92 27.33 -2.18
C ILE A 260 -0.98 27.06 -0.69
N ARG A 261 -2.18 26.80 -0.17
CA ARG A 261 -2.38 26.35 1.21
C ARG A 261 -2.60 24.84 1.28
N PHE A 262 -2.34 24.24 2.45
CA PHE A 262 -2.62 22.83 2.70
C PHE A 262 -4.07 22.46 2.40
N SER A 263 -5.02 23.33 2.75
CA SER A 263 -6.46 23.17 2.50
C SER A 263 -6.83 23.18 1.01
N GLU A 264 -5.99 23.77 0.15
CA GLU A 264 -6.16 23.76 -1.30
C GLU A 264 -5.41 22.57 -1.93
N PHE A 265 -4.21 22.28 -1.43
CA PHE A 265 -3.35 21.21 -1.90
C PHE A 265 -3.98 19.82 -1.73
N LEU A 266 -4.55 19.55 -0.55
CA LEU A 266 -5.07 18.22 -0.22
C LEU A 266 -6.21 17.77 -1.16
N PRO A 267 -7.29 18.53 -1.38
CA PRO A 267 -8.35 18.11 -2.31
C PRO A 267 -7.85 18.02 -3.76
N ASP A 268 -6.94 18.91 -4.18
CA ASP A 268 -6.39 18.91 -5.54
C ASP A 268 -5.55 17.64 -5.80
N THR A 269 -4.74 17.23 -4.83
CA THR A 269 -3.96 15.98 -4.93
C THR A 269 -4.83 14.74 -4.87
N GLN A 270 -5.88 14.74 -4.03
CA GLN A 270 -6.86 13.66 -3.98
C GLN A 270 -7.60 13.50 -5.31
N GLN A 271 -7.95 14.60 -5.98
CA GLN A 271 -8.57 14.57 -7.30
C GLN A 271 -7.66 13.87 -8.31
N ILE A 272 -6.36 14.20 -8.36
CA ILE A 272 -5.43 13.58 -9.32
C ILE A 272 -5.17 12.11 -8.97
N GLY A 273 -5.01 11.79 -7.68
CA GLY A 273 -4.70 10.44 -7.20
C GLY A 273 -5.88 9.47 -7.14
N GLN A 274 -7.11 9.92 -7.44
CA GLN A 274 -8.31 9.11 -7.27
C GLN A 274 -8.27 7.81 -8.10
N GLY A 275 -8.27 6.66 -7.42
CA GLY A 275 -8.22 5.35 -8.08
C GLY A 275 -6.88 5.01 -8.74
N VAL A 276 -5.83 5.79 -8.47
CA VAL A 276 -4.49 5.55 -9.03
C VAL A 276 -3.67 4.70 -8.06
N VAL A 277 -3.23 3.53 -8.54
CA VAL A 277 -2.20 2.71 -7.89
C VAL A 277 -1.19 2.34 -8.97
N VAL A 278 0.00 2.93 -8.92
CA VAL A 278 1.02 2.73 -9.94
C VAL A 278 1.37 1.25 -10.07
N GLY A 279 1.33 0.74 -11.31
CA GLY A 279 1.59 -0.66 -11.64
C GLY A 279 0.35 -1.57 -11.68
N GLN A 280 -0.83 -1.09 -11.27
CA GLN A 280 -2.10 -1.82 -11.48
C GLN A 280 -2.67 -1.57 -12.88
N SER A 281 -3.36 -2.54 -13.47
CA SER A 281 -3.92 -2.37 -14.82
C SER A 281 -4.79 -1.12 -14.94
N GLY A 282 -4.51 -0.27 -15.94
CA GLY A 282 -5.28 0.95 -16.24
C GLY A 282 -4.89 2.19 -15.44
N TRP A 283 -3.88 2.12 -14.58
CA TRP A 283 -3.48 3.25 -13.72
C TRP A 283 -3.04 4.49 -14.52
N GLU A 284 -2.35 4.31 -15.66
CA GLU A 284 -1.89 5.41 -16.50
C GLU A 284 -3.07 6.20 -17.08
N GLN A 285 -4.10 5.49 -17.57
CA GLN A 285 -5.29 6.11 -18.13
C GLN A 285 -6.12 6.82 -17.06
N ALA A 286 -6.25 6.22 -15.87
CA ALA A 286 -6.92 6.86 -14.74
C ALA A 286 -6.20 8.15 -14.33
N LEU A 287 -4.88 8.10 -14.16
CA LEU A 287 -4.06 9.26 -13.84
C LEU A 287 -4.19 10.36 -14.90
N GLU A 288 -4.09 10.00 -16.19
CA GLU A 288 -4.22 10.95 -17.29
C GLU A 288 -5.59 11.64 -17.29
N THR A 289 -6.66 10.87 -17.12
CA THR A 289 -8.04 11.39 -17.03
C THR A 289 -8.18 12.34 -15.84
N ASN A 290 -7.64 11.97 -14.68
CA ASN A 290 -7.72 12.79 -13.48
C ASN A 290 -6.95 14.11 -13.62
N LYS A 291 -5.76 14.10 -14.24
CA LYS A 291 -5.00 15.32 -14.54
C LYS A 291 -5.77 16.28 -15.45
N GLN A 292 -6.40 15.77 -16.51
CA GLN A 292 -7.22 16.58 -17.41
C GLN A 292 -8.40 17.23 -16.68
N ASN A 293 -9.08 16.47 -15.83
CA ASN A 293 -10.19 16.96 -15.00
C ASN A 293 -9.72 18.04 -14.01
N PHE A 294 -8.57 17.81 -13.35
CA PHE A 294 -7.98 18.78 -12.44
C PHE A 294 -7.66 20.10 -13.15
N MET A 295 -6.98 20.05 -14.30
CA MET A 295 -6.59 21.25 -15.05
C MET A 295 -7.81 22.04 -15.54
N THR A 296 -8.84 21.33 -16.01
CA THR A 296 -10.11 21.95 -16.44
C THR A 296 -10.80 22.66 -15.28
N ASN A 297 -10.92 22.01 -14.12
CA ASN A 297 -11.52 22.59 -12.92
C ASN A 297 -10.68 23.76 -12.38
N PHE A 298 -9.36 23.64 -12.39
CA PHE A 298 -8.44 24.63 -11.87
C PHE A 298 -8.60 25.99 -12.56
N MET A 299 -8.74 25.99 -13.88
CA MET A 299 -8.86 27.24 -14.64
C MET A 299 -10.22 27.91 -14.54
N GLN A 300 -11.26 27.16 -14.15
CA GLN A 300 -12.58 27.73 -13.90
C GLN A 300 -12.65 28.49 -12.57
N ARG A 301 -11.62 28.39 -11.73
CA ARG A 301 -11.55 29.11 -10.46
C ARG A 301 -11.51 30.61 -10.72
N SER A 302 -12.29 31.37 -9.95
CA SER A 302 -12.34 32.84 -10.04
C SER A 302 -10.95 33.48 -9.92
N ARG A 303 -10.09 32.92 -9.06
CA ARG A 303 -8.69 33.34 -8.89
C ARG A 303 -7.88 33.20 -10.19
N PHE A 304 -8.15 32.17 -11.00
CA PHE A 304 -7.48 31.98 -12.28
C PHE A 304 -8.08 32.87 -13.37
N THR A 305 -9.41 32.87 -13.52
CA THR A 305 -10.09 33.64 -14.57
C THR A 305 -9.92 35.15 -14.42
N SER A 306 -9.72 35.66 -13.20
CA SER A 306 -9.45 37.07 -12.94
C SER A 306 -8.07 37.54 -13.43
N ILE A 307 -7.09 36.63 -13.51
CA ILE A 307 -5.72 36.92 -13.98
C ILE A 307 -5.60 36.66 -15.48
N TYR A 308 -6.27 35.62 -15.98
CA TYR A 308 -6.16 35.15 -17.35
C TYR A 308 -7.50 35.28 -18.09
N PRO A 309 -7.88 36.48 -18.56
CA PRO A 309 -9.14 36.66 -19.28
C PRO A 309 -9.16 35.85 -20.60
N ALA A 310 -10.38 35.49 -21.03
CA ALA A 310 -10.60 34.70 -22.25
C ALA A 310 -10.07 35.40 -23.52
N SER A 311 -9.86 36.71 -23.47
CA SER A 311 -9.36 37.54 -24.57
C SER A 311 -7.84 37.47 -24.79
N MET A 312 -7.06 36.86 -23.89
CA MET A 312 -5.61 36.72 -24.08
C MET A 312 -5.30 35.83 -25.29
N SER A 313 -4.31 36.23 -26.09
CA SER A 313 -3.79 35.34 -27.14
C SER A 313 -3.03 34.16 -26.54
N ALA A 314 -2.81 33.11 -27.34
CA ALA A 314 -2.04 31.95 -26.91
C ALA A 314 -0.64 32.32 -26.42
N GLN A 315 0.05 33.20 -27.14
CA GLN A 315 1.39 33.66 -26.77
C GLN A 315 1.37 34.44 -25.45
N GLN A 316 0.45 35.40 -25.30
CA GLN A 316 0.34 36.19 -24.07
C GLN A 316 0.04 35.32 -22.85
N PHE A 317 -0.86 34.35 -23.01
CA PHE A 317 -1.22 33.41 -21.94
C PHE A 317 -0.04 32.52 -21.55
N VAL A 318 0.59 31.84 -22.51
CA VAL A 318 1.70 30.92 -22.26
C VAL A 318 2.93 31.66 -21.71
N ASP A 319 3.25 32.85 -22.23
CA ASP A 319 4.38 33.65 -21.75
C ASP A 319 4.16 34.17 -20.32
N ALA A 320 2.92 34.52 -19.97
CA ALA A 320 2.57 34.90 -18.60
C ALA A 320 2.77 33.72 -17.62
N LEU A 321 2.38 32.50 -18.01
CA LEU A 321 2.60 31.31 -17.20
C LEU A 321 4.09 31.00 -17.00
N TYR A 322 4.91 31.08 -18.05
CA TYR A 322 6.36 30.90 -17.94
C TYR A 322 7.05 31.99 -17.11
N THR A 323 6.57 33.23 -17.22
CA THR A 323 7.04 34.35 -16.40
C THR A 323 6.79 34.07 -14.91
N ASN A 324 5.59 33.61 -14.56
CA ASN A 324 5.26 33.20 -13.18
C ASN A 324 6.07 31.98 -12.71
N ALA A 325 6.29 31.02 -13.60
CA ALA A 325 7.17 29.88 -13.37
C ALA A 325 8.63 30.29 -13.08
N GLY A 326 9.02 31.53 -13.40
CA GLY A 326 10.38 32.04 -13.24
C GLY A 326 11.33 31.51 -14.32
N LEU A 327 10.78 31.07 -15.45
CA LEU A 327 11.53 30.55 -16.59
C LEU A 327 11.58 31.58 -17.71
N VAL A 328 12.68 31.62 -18.45
CA VAL A 328 12.76 32.41 -19.68
C VAL A 328 11.97 31.66 -20.76
N PRO A 329 10.86 32.22 -21.30
CA PRO A 329 9.97 31.48 -22.18
C PRO A 329 10.69 30.91 -23.41
N SER A 330 11.59 31.68 -24.03
CA SER A 330 12.33 31.26 -25.23
C SER A 330 13.25 30.05 -25.03
N SER A 331 13.62 29.72 -23.78
CA SER A 331 14.43 28.54 -23.46
C SER A 331 13.62 27.32 -23.03
N ALA A 332 12.33 27.47 -22.77
CA ALA A 332 11.50 26.42 -22.22
C ALA A 332 11.07 25.38 -23.28
N PRO A 333 11.39 24.09 -23.11
CA PRO A 333 11.12 23.04 -24.11
C PRO A 333 9.64 22.86 -24.46
N ASN A 334 8.74 23.00 -23.49
CA ASN A 334 7.31 22.76 -23.73
C ASN A 334 6.59 23.99 -24.28
N ARG A 335 7.23 25.17 -24.32
CA ARG A 335 6.60 26.39 -24.81
C ARG A 335 6.02 26.29 -26.22
N PRO A 336 6.76 25.80 -27.24
CA PRO A 336 6.18 25.65 -28.58
C PRO A 336 4.98 24.69 -28.60
N VAL A 337 5.00 23.64 -27.77
CA VAL A 337 3.90 22.68 -27.63
C VAL A 337 2.67 23.38 -27.07
N ALA A 338 2.79 24.05 -25.92
CA ALA A 338 1.70 24.79 -25.29
C ALA A 338 1.06 25.84 -26.21
N ILE A 339 1.87 26.56 -26.99
CA ILE A 339 1.37 27.53 -27.98
C ILE A 339 0.65 26.83 -29.13
N SER A 340 1.19 25.73 -29.64
CA SER A 340 0.59 24.98 -30.76
C SER A 340 -0.75 24.36 -30.36
N GLU A 341 -0.84 23.78 -29.15
CA GLU A 341 -2.07 23.19 -28.64
C GLU A 341 -3.14 24.24 -28.39
N PHE A 342 -2.75 25.40 -27.86
CA PHE A 342 -3.70 26.48 -27.65
C PHE A 342 -4.22 27.05 -29.00
N ASN A 343 -3.34 27.24 -29.99
CA ASN A 343 -3.75 27.71 -31.32
C ASN A 343 -4.48 26.66 -32.17
N SER A 344 -4.63 25.42 -31.71
CA SER A 344 -5.37 24.36 -32.43
C SER A 344 -6.88 24.58 -32.46
N THR A 345 -7.39 25.53 -31.67
CA THR A 345 -8.82 25.83 -31.47
C THR A 345 -9.01 27.33 -31.20
N THR A 346 -10.23 27.75 -30.91
CA THR A 346 -10.52 29.14 -30.53
C THR A 346 -9.82 29.52 -29.21
N PRO A 347 -9.23 30.72 -29.05
CA PRO A 347 -8.54 31.15 -27.83
C PRO A 347 -9.38 31.15 -26.53
N SER A 348 -10.71 31.14 -26.67
CA SER A 348 -11.65 31.02 -25.56
C SER A 348 -11.92 29.57 -25.14
N ASP A 349 -11.43 28.56 -25.87
CA ASP A 349 -11.66 27.14 -25.58
C ASP A 349 -11.01 26.77 -24.23
N PRO A 350 -11.81 26.43 -23.21
CA PRO A 350 -11.28 26.05 -21.91
C PRO A 350 -10.38 24.83 -22.01
N ALA A 351 -10.68 23.84 -22.85
CA ALA A 351 -9.89 22.61 -22.91
C ALA A 351 -8.45 22.87 -23.39
N ALA A 352 -8.26 23.77 -24.36
CA ALA A 352 -6.94 24.08 -24.89
C ALA A 352 -6.09 24.92 -23.93
N ARG A 353 -6.73 25.83 -23.19
CA ARG A 353 -6.06 26.56 -22.08
C ARG A 353 -5.58 25.58 -21.00
N ALA A 354 -6.36 24.51 -20.75
CA ALA A 354 -6.07 23.52 -19.71
C ALA A 354 -4.79 22.77 -20.04
N ARG A 355 -4.70 22.33 -21.30
CA ARG A 355 -3.54 21.61 -21.80
C ARG A 355 -2.31 22.50 -21.86
N ALA A 356 -2.44 23.75 -22.34
CA ALA A 356 -1.34 24.70 -22.31
C ALA A 356 -0.83 24.99 -20.88
N LEU A 357 -1.71 25.14 -19.89
CA LEU A 357 -1.30 25.26 -18.48
C LEU A 357 -0.58 24.00 -17.99
N ARG A 358 -1.08 22.83 -18.35
CA ARG A 358 -0.46 21.55 -18.01
C ARG A 358 0.93 21.40 -18.62
N ASP A 359 1.11 21.75 -19.90
CA ASP A 359 2.40 21.70 -20.59
C ASP A 359 3.46 22.53 -19.87
N VAL A 360 3.09 23.71 -19.37
CA VAL A 360 3.99 24.56 -18.58
C VAL A 360 4.27 23.93 -17.21
N ALA A 361 3.26 23.38 -16.53
CA ALA A 361 3.39 22.74 -15.22
C ALA A 361 4.21 21.43 -15.26
N GLU A 362 4.20 20.74 -16.39
CA GLU A 362 4.97 19.51 -16.67
C GLU A 362 6.29 19.79 -17.42
N ASP A 363 6.64 21.07 -17.64
CA ASP A 363 7.90 21.44 -18.29
C ASP A 363 9.09 20.89 -17.47
N PRO A 364 10.05 20.20 -18.12
CA PRO A 364 11.19 19.61 -17.42
C PRO A 364 12.08 20.66 -16.75
N MET A 365 12.17 21.89 -17.29
CA MET A 365 12.90 22.97 -16.62
C MET A 365 12.21 23.38 -15.33
N LEU A 366 10.88 23.49 -15.32
CA LEU A 366 10.12 23.84 -14.12
C LEU A 366 10.22 22.73 -13.07
N THR A 367 10.09 21.48 -13.51
CA THR A 367 10.24 20.29 -12.66
C THR A 367 11.57 20.29 -11.94
N GLN A 368 12.67 20.53 -12.66
CA GLN A 368 14.01 20.56 -12.09
C GLN A 368 14.22 21.77 -11.15
N GLN A 369 13.78 22.96 -11.55
CA GLN A 369 13.98 24.20 -10.78
C GLN A 369 13.24 24.18 -9.44
N GLU A 370 12.04 23.62 -9.42
CA GLU A 370 11.14 23.70 -8.27
C GLU A 370 11.21 22.48 -7.34
N PHE A 371 11.93 21.42 -7.73
CA PHE A 371 11.97 20.18 -6.96
C PHE A 371 12.30 20.40 -5.48
N ASN A 372 13.41 21.09 -5.15
CA ASN A 372 13.81 21.33 -3.76
C ASN A 372 12.77 22.19 -3.01
N ARG A 373 12.21 23.22 -3.66
CA ARG A 373 11.21 24.11 -3.05
C ARG A 373 9.93 23.38 -2.73
N ALA A 374 9.46 22.56 -3.67
CA ALA A 374 8.31 21.71 -3.50
C ALA A 374 8.58 20.67 -2.41
N PHE A 375 9.71 19.97 -2.46
CA PHE A 375 10.06 18.93 -1.49
C PHE A 375 10.02 19.46 -0.05
N VAL A 376 10.59 20.64 0.23
CA VAL A 376 10.50 21.26 1.56
C VAL A 376 9.05 21.58 1.95
N LEU A 377 8.24 22.12 1.03
CA LEU A 377 6.84 22.43 1.33
C LEU A 377 6.05 21.16 1.67
N MET A 378 6.32 20.06 0.96
CA MET A 378 5.64 18.79 1.18
C MET A 378 5.99 18.14 2.52
N GLN A 379 7.09 18.53 3.17
CA GLN A 379 7.36 18.13 4.55
C GLN A 379 6.29 18.70 5.51
N TYR A 380 5.94 19.98 5.36
CA TYR A 380 4.92 20.63 6.18
C TYR A 380 3.53 20.06 5.87
N PHE A 381 3.20 19.89 4.59
CA PHE A 381 1.88 19.40 4.19
C PHE A 381 1.66 17.93 4.54
N GLY A 382 2.66 17.08 4.32
CA GLY A 382 2.54 15.64 4.57
C GLY A 382 2.70 15.27 6.05
N TYR A 383 3.80 15.70 6.70
CA TYR A 383 4.03 15.37 8.10
C TYR A 383 3.22 16.23 9.06
N LEU A 384 3.24 17.55 8.88
CA LEU A 384 2.68 18.46 9.89
C LEU A 384 1.21 18.81 9.60
N ARG A 385 0.70 18.47 8.40
CA ARG A 385 -0.68 18.72 7.98
C ARG A 385 -1.10 20.20 8.15
N ARG A 386 -0.16 21.14 7.95
CA ARG A 386 -0.38 22.59 8.09
C ARG A 386 0.44 23.41 7.11
N ASN A 387 0.12 24.70 7.01
CA ASN A 387 0.96 25.64 6.27
C ASN A 387 2.25 25.97 7.05
N PRO A 388 3.39 26.20 6.39
CA PRO A 388 4.64 26.52 7.07
C PRO A 388 4.58 27.77 7.95
N ASN A 389 3.69 28.71 7.62
CA ASN A 389 3.49 29.97 8.35
C ASN A 389 2.26 29.96 9.27
N ASN A 390 1.73 28.78 9.60
CA ASN A 390 0.75 28.62 10.67
C ASN A 390 1.43 28.20 11.97
N ALA A 391 0.75 28.47 13.08
CA ALA A 391 1.21 28.08 14.42
C ALA A 391 1.74 26.63 14.43
N PRO A 392 2.85 26.35 15.13
CA PRO A 392 3.57 27.24 16.05
C PRO A 392 4.40 28.37 15.41
N ASP A 393 4.55 28.36 14.09
CA ASP A 393 5.26 29.41 13.35
C ASP A 393 4.32 30.60 13.02
N SER A 394 4.90 31.72 12.61
CA SER A 394 4.15 32.92 12.16
C SER A 394 4.54 33.43 10.77
N ASP A 395 5.57 32.81 10.17
CA ASP A 395 6.14 33.22 8.89
C ASP A 395 6.77 32.02 8.15
N PHE A 396 7.53 32.29 7.08
CA PHE A 396 8.22 31.25 6.30
C PHE A 396 9.68 31.05 6.70
N SER A 397 10.13 31.54 7.86
CA SER A 397 11.52 31.42 8.29
C SER A 397 11.98 29.96 8.40
N GLY A 398 11.14 29.08 8.99
CA GLY A 398 11.40 27.64 9.04
C GLY A 398 11.49 26.99 7.66
N TYR A 399 10.58 27.34 6.74
CA TYR A 399 10.62 26.87 5.35
C TYR A 399 11.92 27.32 4.66
N ASN A 400 12.26 28.60 4.78
CA ASN A 400 13.46 29.18 4.16
C ASN A 400 14.75 28.59 4.74
N PHE A 401 14.79 28.31 6.04
CA PHE A 401 15.90 27.62 6.68
C PHE A 401 16.12 26.22 6.07
N TRP A 402 15.06 25.42 5.99
CA TRP A 402 15.14 24.06 5.45
C TRP A 402 15.50 24.05 3.97
N LEU A 403 14.95 24.98 3.18
CA LEU A 403 15.32 25.16 1.77
C LEU A 403 16.79 25.54 1.61
N GLY A 404 17.27 26.49 2.44
CA GLY A 404 18.68 26.88 2.45
C GLY A 404 19.60 25.70 2.78
N LYS A 405 19.30 24.95 3.84
CA LYS A 405 20.05 23.75 4.23
C LYS A 405 20.05 22.69 3.12
N LEU A 406 18.91 22.41 2.51
CA LEU A 406 18.81 21.44 1.42
C LEU A 406 19.67 21.85 0.21
N ASN A 407 19.62 23.13 -0.17
CA ASN A 407 20.41 23.66 -1.28
C ASN A 407 21.91 23.64 -0.99
N GLN A 408 22.33 23.91 0.26
CA GLN A 408 23.73 23.81 0.69
C GLN A 408 24.30 22.40 0.48
N PHE A 409 23.48 21.36 0.64
CA PHE A 409 23.85 19.97 0.39
C PHE A 409 23.47 19.47 -1.01
N GLY A 410 23.23 20.39 -1.97
CA GLY A 410 22.97 20.03 -3.37
C GLY A 410 21.69 19.21 -3.57
N GLY A 411 20.69 19.36 -2.71
CA GLY A 411 19.46 18.56 -2.75
C GLY A 411 19.56 17.20 -2.03
N ASN A 412 20.70 16.88 -1.41
CA ASN A 412 20.85 15.64 -0.67
C ASN A 412 20.07 15.71 0.67
N TYR A 413 18.91 15.07 0.70
CA TYR A 413 18.01 15.06 1.86
C TYR A 413 18.60 14.35 3.10
N GLN A 414 19.53 13.41 2.90
CA GLN A 414 20.19 12.70 4.00
C GLN A 414 21.20 13.62 4.68
N SER A 415 22.08 14.24 3.90
CA SER A 415 23.06 15.21 4.42
C SER A 415 22.39 16.46 5.02
N ALA A 416 21.29 16.91 4.43
CA ALA A 416 20.48 17.99 4.98
C ALA A 416 19.65 17.57 6.21
N GLU A 417 19.58 16.27 6.53
CA GLU A 417 18.71 15.68 7.54
C GLU A 417 17.22 16.04 7.37
N MET A 418 16.81 16.36 6.14
CA MET A 418 15.51 16.96 5.84
C MET A 418 14.35 16.06 6.29
N VAL A 419 14.32 14.81 5.84
CA VAL A 419 13.26 13.87 6.23
C VAL A 419 13.37 13.50 7.71
N LYS A 420 14.59 13.25 8.18
CA LYS A 420 14.88 12.91 9.58
C LYS A 420 14.28 13.92 10.54
N ALA A 421 14.50 15.22 10.30
CA ALA A 421 14.07 16.28 11.19
C ALA A 421 12.54 16.32 11.39
N PHE A 422 11.76 16.04 10.34
CA PHE A 422 10.31 16.02 10.42
C PHE A 422 9.78 14.73 11.05
N ILE A 423 10.29 13.55 10.69
CA ILE A 423 9.79 12.27 11.24
C ILE A 423 10.07 12.10 12.73
N VAL A 424 11.14 12.72 13.26
CA VAL A 424 11.46 12.68 14.69
C VAL A 424 10.95 13.90 15.45
N SER A 425 10.36 14.88 14.76
CA SER A 425 9.86 16.09 15.39
C SER A 425 8.76 15.76 16.40
N THR A 426 8.76 16.49 17.51
CA THR A 426 7.69 16.42 18.51
C THR A 426 6.33 16.64 17.86
N GLU A 427 6.23 17.60 16.95
CA GLU A 427 4.99 17.94 16.26
C GLU A 427 4.44 16.76 15.43
N TYR A 428 5.28 16.08 14.64
CA TYR A 428 4.82 14.90 13.88
C TYR A 428 4.41 13.76 14.81
N ARG A 429 5.22 13.47 15.83
CA ARG A 429 4.96 12.36 16.76
C ARG A 429 3.68 12.56 17.57
N GLN A 430 3.41 13.79 18.00
CA GLN A 430 2.21 14.17 18.75
C GLN A 430 0.90 13.95 17.98
N ARG A 431 0.94 13.77 16.65
CA ARG A 431 -0.24 13.37 15.87
C ARG A 431 -0.77 11.99 16.23
N PHE A 432 0.06 11.12 16.81
CA PHE A 432 -0.25 9.70 16.98
C PHE A 432 -0.21 9.24 18.44
N GLY A 433 0.42 10.03 19.32
CA GLY A 433 0.58 9.71 20.73
C GLY A 433 1.61 10.62 21.38
N PRO A 434 1.83 10.50 22.69
CA PRO A 434 2.86 11.28 23.40
C PRO A 434 4.28 11.09 22.85
#